data_AF-A0ABD1KZK8-F1
#
_entry.id   AF-A0ABD1KZK8-F1
#
_cell.length_a   1.000
_cell.length_b   1.000
_cell.length_c   1.000
_cell.angle_alpha   90.00
_cell.angle_beta   90.00
_cell.angle_gamma   90.00
#
_symmetry.space_group_name_H-M   'P 1'
#
loop_
_entity.id
_entity.type
_entity.pdbx_description
1 polymer ?
#
loop_
_entity_poly.entity_id
_entity_poly.type
_entity_poly.pdbx_seq_one_letter_code
_entity_poly.pdbx_strand_id
1 'polypeptide(L)'
;MSISVLCRVSMATVRNLKIKTSTCKRIVKELHSYEKEVEREAAKTTDMKERGADPYDLKQQENVLAESRMMIPDCRKRLEAALADLKGILAELEESDEKEAPEIDEARNTIVEVEKVFETSEAQ
;
A
#
# COMPACT_ATOMS: atom_id res chain seq x y z
N MET A 1 45.82 11.41 10.34
CA MET A 1 44.96 10.67 9.40
C MET A 1 44.44 9.46 10.14
N SER A 2 43.13 9.39 10.37
CA SER A 2 42.31 8.18 10.46
C SER A 2 40.92 8.60 10.92
N ILE A 3 40.09 8.72 9.91
CA ILE A 3 38.68 9.07 9.82
C ILE A 3 37.85 8.34 10.89
N SER A 4 37.38 9.07 11.91
CA SER A 4 36.30 8.64 12.79
C SER A 4 34.95 8.91 12.11
N VAL A 5 34.63 8.14 11.06
CA VAL A 5 33.30 8.12 10.43
C VAL A 5 32.56 6.91 10.98
N LEU A 6 32.32 6.92 12.28
CA LEU A 6 31.51 5.91 12.94
C LEU A 6 30.44 6.62 13.75
N CYS A 7 29.18 6.26 13.45
CA CYS A 7 28.00 6.55 14.24
C CYS A 7 27.51 8.03 14.27
N ARG A 8 26.93 8.47 13.15
CA ARG A 8 25.76 9.38 13.21
C ARG A 8 24.62 8.72 12.47
N VAL A 9 23.94 7.75 13.09
CA VAL A 9 22.52 7.58 12.80
C VAL A 9 21.88 8.89 13.17
N SER A 10 21.60 9.71 12.17
CA SER A 10 21.02 11.01 12.44
C SER A 10 19.59 10.76 12.93
N MET A 11 19.14 11.50 13.93
CA MET A 11 17.70 11.56 14.27
C MET A 11 16.83 11.84 13.03
N ALA A 12 17.41 12.37 11.93
CA ALA A 12 16.74 12.53 10.65
C ALA A 12 16.43 11.21 9.94
N THR A 13 17.26 10.17 10.09
CA THR A 13 17.07 8.85 9.46
C THR A 13 15.89 8.11 10.09
N VAL A 14 15.80 8.10 11.43
CA VAL A 14 14.64 7.55 12.17
C VAL A 14 13.36 8.34 11.88
N ARG A 15 13.44 9.67 11.80
CA ARG A 15 12.29 10.50 11.36
C ARG A 15 11.86 10.15 9.94
N ASN A 16 12.79 9.92 9.03
CA ASN A 16 12.48 9.54 7.65
C ASN A 16 11.81 8.16 7.59
N LEU A 17 12.30 7.19 8.37
CA LEU A 17 11.67 5.88 8.52
C LEU A 17 10.20 6.00 8.95
N LYS A 18 9.92 6.83 9.97
CA LYS A 18 8.56 7.09 10.43
C LYS A 18 7.67 7.70 9.34
N ILE A 19 8.20 8.67 8.58
CA ILE A 19 7.47 9.32 7.48
C ILE A 19 7.13 8.29 6.40
N LYS A 20 8.09 7.47 5.97
CA LYS A 20 7.87 6.43 4.95
C LYS A 20 6.92 5.35 5.43
N THR A 21 7.02 4.94 6.69
CA THR A 21 6.07 4.01 7.33
C THR A 21 4.64 4.56 7.29
N SER A 22 4.45 5.83 7.70
CA SER A 22 3.13 6.48 7.66
C SER A 22 2.58 6.64 6.23
N THR A 23 3.47 6.85 5.26
CA THR A 23 3.11 6.94 3.83
C THR A 23 2.56 5.60 3.33
N CYS A 24 3.24 4.49 3.64
CA CYS A 24 2.75 3.15 3.30
C CYS A 24 1.37 2.88 3.91
N LYS A 25 1.20 3.15 5.22
CA LYS A 25 -0.08 2.99 5.91
C LYS A 25 -1.22 3.79 5.28
N ARG A 26 -0.94 5.01 4.81
CA ARG A 26 -1.95 5.82 4.11
C ARG A 26 -2.34 5.21 2.77
N ILE A 27 -1.36 4.81 1.96
CA ILE A 27 -1.64 4.24 0.64
C ILE A 27 -2.39 2.90 0.78
N VAL A 28 -2.08 2.08 1.79
CA VAL A 28 -2.87 0.87 2.11
C VAL A 28 -4.33 1.20 2.41
N LYS A 29 -4.61 2.28 3.15
CA LYS A 29 -5.99 2.72 3.41
C LYS A 29 -6.69 3.23 2.15
N GLU A 30 -5.97 3.94 1.28
CA GLU A 30 -6.46 4.36 -0.03
C GLU A 30 -6.84 3.15 -0.89
N LEU A 31 -5.95 2.16 -0.98
CA LEU A 31 -6.17 0.92 -1.73
C LEU A 31 -7.42 0.19 -1.25
N HIS A 32 -7.55 -0.06 0.06
CA HIS A 32 -8.74 -0.68 0.63
C HIS A 32 -10.02 0.11 0.36
N SER A 33 -9.95 1.45 0.27
CA SER A 33 -11.11 2.27 -0.07
C SER A 33 -11.55 2.04 -1.51
N TYR A 34 -10.60 1.92 -2.45
CA TYR A 34 -10.90 1.61 -3.85
C TYR A 34 -11.40 0.17 -4.02
N GLU A 35 -10.82 -0.79 -3.32
CA GLU A 35 -11.28 -2.19 -3.32
C GLU A 35 -12.73 -2.31 -2.83
N LYS A 36 -13.07 -1.60 -1.74
CA LYS A 36 -14.46 -1.54 -1.24
C LYS A 36 -15.43 -0.92 -2.23
N GLU A 37 -14.99 0.07 -3.00
CA GLU A 37 -15.82 0.64 -4.07
C GLU A 37 -16.06 -0.38 -5.19
N VAL A 38 -15.00 -1.08 -5.61
CA VAL A 38 -15.13 -2.17 -6.59
C VAL A 38 -16.06 -3.27 -6.10
N GLU A 39 -15.98 -3.64 -4.82
CA GLU A 39 -16.89 -4.62 -4.20
C GLU A 39 -18.35 -4.14 -4.24
N ARG A 40 -18.61 -2.89 -3.86
CA ARG A 40 -19.97 -2.29 -3.91
C ARG A 40 -20.53 -2.28 -5.33
N GLU A 41 -19.75 -1.79 -6.29
CA GLU A 41 -20.20 -1.70 -7.67
C GLU A 41 -20.38 -3.09 -8.29
N ALA A 42 -19.55 -4.07 -7.93
CA ALA A 42 -19.69 -5.46 -8.39
C ALA A 42 -20.94 -6.14 -7.81
N ALA A 43 -21.22 -5.92 -6.51
CA ALA A 43 -22.43 -6.41 -5.88
C ALA A 43 -23.69 -5.81 -6.54
N LYS A 44 -23.66 -4.50 -6.83
CA LYS A 44 -24.74 -3.81 -7.54
C LYS A 44 -24.91 -4.33 -8.98
N THR A 45 -23.82 -4.54 -9.73
CA THR A 45 -23.89 -5.16 -11.07
C THR A 45 -24.50 -6.56 -11.01
N THR A 46 -24.15 -7.36 -9.99
CA THR A 46 -24.68 -8.72 -9.81
C THR A 46 -26.18 -8.69 -9.50
N ASP A 47 -26.60 -7.85 -8.56
CA ASP A 47 -28.02 -7.66 -8.22
C ASP A 47 -28.84 -7.17 -9.43
N MET A 48 -28.30 -6.25 -10.25
CA MET A 48 -28.94 -5.82 -11.49
C MET A 48 -29.10 -6.96 -12.50
N LYS A 49 -28.11 -7.85 -12.61
CA LYS A 49 -28.19 -9.05 -13.47
C LYS A 49 -29.27 -10.01 -12.97
N GLU A 50 -29.32 -10.26 -11.66
CA GLU A 50 -30.30 -11.17 -11.04
C GLU A 50 -31.74 -10.66 -11.16
N ARG A 51 -31.94 -9.34 -11.07
CA ARG A 51 -33.26 -8.71 -11.24
C ARG A 51 -33.69 -8.58 -12.70
N GLY A 52 -32.84 -8.97 -13.65
CA GLY A 52 -33.13 -8.86 -15.08
C GLY A 52 -33.26 -7.40 -15.55
N ALA A 53 -32.37 -6.53 -15.07
CA ALA A 53 -32.32 -5.13 -15.50
C ALA A 53 -32.15 -5.02 -17.02
N ASP A 54 -32.61 -3.89 -17.59
CA ASP A 54 -32.48 -3.62 -19.02
C ASP A 54 -30.99 -3.67 -19.46
N PRO A 55 -30.68 -4.20 -20.66
CA PRO A 55 -29.31 -4.30 -21.14
C PRO A 55 -28.54 -2.97 -21.17
N TYR A 56 -29.21 -1.85 -21.41
CA TYR A 56 -28.58 -0.52 -21.40
C TYR A 56 -28.16 -0.11 -19.99
N ASP A 57 -29.05 -0.26 -19.02
CA ASP A 57 -28.77 0.05 -17.61
C ASP A 57 -27.67 -0.86 -17.05
N LEU A 58 -27.71 -2.15 -17.42
CA LEU A 58 -26.67 -3.09 -17.03
C LEU A 58 -25.31 -2.70 -17.64
N LYS A 59 -25.29 -2.31 -18.92
CA LYS A 59 -24.06 -1.89 -19.59
C LYS A 59 -23.48 -0.62 -18.96
N GLN A 60 -24.34 0.32 -18.58
CA GLN A 60 -23.90 1.52 -17.87
C GLN A 60 -23.27 1.16 -16.52
N GLN A 61 -23.90 0.27 -15.74
CA GLN A 61 -23.37 -0.16 -14.46
C GLN A 61 -22.05 -0.94 -14.62
N GLU A 62 -21.88 -1.74 -15.68
CA GLU A 62 -20.60 -2.39 -15.98
C GLU A 62 -19.49 -1.40 -16.30
N ASN A 63 -19.80 -0.28 -16.97
CA ASN A 63 -18.81 0.78 -17.21
C ASN A 63 -18.39 1.45 -15.90
N VAL A 64 -19.33 1.72 -14.98
CA VAL A 64 -19.03 2.25 -13.64
C VAL A 64 -18.10 1.29 -12.87
N LEU A 65 -18.41 0.00 -12.87
CA LEU A 65 -17.55 -1.01 -12.25
C LEU A 65 -16.13 -1.04 -12.88
N ALA A 66 -16.05 -0.91 -14.20
CA ALA A 66 -14.77 -0.86 -14.90
C ALA A 66 -13.96 0.38 -14.52
N GLU A 67 -14.58 1.56 -14.44
CA GLU A 67 -13.95 2.81 -14.00
C GLU A 67 -13.41 2.69 -12.57
N SER A 68 -14.18 2.12 -11.64
CA SER A 68 -13.72 1.88 -10.27
C SER A 68 -12.50 0.94 -10.23
N ARG A 69 -12.47 -0.09 -11.08
CA ARG A 69 -11.33 -1.02 -11.18
C ARG A 69 -10.06 -0.36 -11.75
N MET A 70 -10.20 0.61 -12.66
CA MET A 70 -9.05 1.30 -13.26
C MET A 70 -8.23 2.12 -12.25
N MET A 71 -8.78 2.43 -11.07
CA MET A 71 -8.06 3.18 -10.01
C MET A 71 -7.06 2.32 -9.22
N ILE A 72 -7.29 1.00 -9.14
CA ILE A 72 -6.49 0.09 -8.33
C ILE A 72 -5.04 -0.03 -8.81
N PRO A 73 -4.75 -0.20 -10.12
CA PRO A 73 -3.38 -0.39 -10.61
C PRO A 73 -2.42 0.75 -10.26
N ASP A 74 -2.86 2.01 -10.40
CA ASP A 74 -2.02 3.17 -10.04
C ASP A 74 -1.73 3.20 -8.53
N CYS A 75 -2.75 2.93 -7.72
CA CYS A 75 -2.59 2.89 -6.26
C CYS A 75 -1.61 1.79 -5.83
N ARG A 76 -1.69 0.59 -6.44
CA ARG A 76 -0.75 -0.51 -6.20
C ARG A 76 0.67 -0.13 -6.59
N LYS A 77 0.87 0.47 -7.77
CA LYS A 77 2.19 0.97 -8.20
C LYS A 77 2.78 2.00 -7.23
N ARG A 78 1.95 2.92 -6.72
CA ARG A 78 2.37 3.88 -5.69
C ARG A 78 2.73 3.19 -4.37
N LEU A 79 2.00 2.13 -4.00
CA LEU A 79 2.28 1.34 -2.81
C LEU A 79 3.60 0.56 -2.94
N GLU A 80 3.86 -0.05 -4.09
CA GLU A 80 5.11 -0.75 -4.38
C GLU A 80 6.32 0.19 -4.28
N ALA A 81 6.21 1.38 -4.87
CA ALA A 81 7.27 2.39 -4.78
C ALA A 81 7.50 2.83 -3.32
N ALA A 82 6.43 3.09 -2.56
CA ALA A 82 6.54 3.45 -1.15
C ALA A 82 7.13 2.32 -0.28
N LEU A 83 6.81 1.06 -0.60
CA LEU A 83 7.35 -0.12 0.07
C LEU A 83 8.85 -0.27 -0.21
N ALA A 84 9.27 -0.11 -1.47
CA ALA A 84 10.69 -0.17 -1.85
C ALA A 84 11.49 0.92 -1.13
N ASP A 85 10.95 2.14 -1.09
CA ASP A 85 11.50 3.26 -0.34
C ASP A 85 11.64 2.97 1.17
N LEU A 86 10.63 2.34 1.77
CA LEU A 86 10.64 1.98 3.20
C LEU A 86 11.69 0.90 3.49
N LYS A 87 11.76 -0.13 2.63
CA LYS A 87 12.77 -1.20 2.73
C LYS A 87 14.19 -0.66 2.59
N GLY A 88 14.41 0.29 1.67
CA GLY A 88 15.72 0.94 1.50
C GLY A 88 16.20 1.63 2.76
N ILE A 89 15.36 2.47 3.39
CA ILE A 89 15.73 3.14 4.64
C ILE A 89 15.90 2.16 5.80
N LEU A 90 15.09 1.09 5.85
CA LEU A 90 15.24 0.07 6.87
C LEU A 90 16.59 -0.64 6.77
N ALA A 91 17.02 -1.01 5.57
CA ALA A 91 18.33 -1.63 5.33
C ALA A 91 19.48 -0.70 5.75
N GLU A 92 19.42 0.59 5.40
CA GLU A 92 20.41 1.59 5.83
C GLU A 92 20.51 1.69 7.38
N LEU A 93 19.40 1.52 8.10
CA LEU A 93 19.36 1.54 9.55
C LEU A 93 19.83 0.22 10.19
N GLU A 94 19.55 -0.93 9.57
CA GLU A 94 20.01 -2.24 10.05
C GLU A 94 21.54 -2.42 9.96
N GLU A 95 22.19 -1.73 9.01
CA GLU A 95 23.65 -1.65 8.89
C GLU A 95 24.29 -0.78 9.99
N SER A 96 23.49 -0.03 10.74
CA SER A 96 23.95 0.77 11.87
C SER A 96 23.86 0.02 13.20
N ASP A 97 24.65 0.42 14.20
CA ASP A 97 24.69 -0.22 15.53
C ASP A 97 23.41 0.01 16.38
N GLU A 98 22.45 0.81 15.91
CA GLU A 98 21.18 1.10 16.59
C GLU A 98 20.04 0.23 16.02
N LYS A 99 20.00 -1.04 16.46
CA LYS A 99 19.02 -2.04 16.00
C LYS A 99 17.69 -2.06 16.77
N GLU A 100 17.59 -1.26 17.84
CA GLU A 100 16.48 -1.28 18.78
C GLU A 100 15.83 0.10 18.89
N ALA A 101 15.06 0.47 17.88
CA ALA A 101 14.15 1.61 17.92
C ALA A 101 12.74 1.11 17.63
N PRO A 102 11.70 1.54 18.37
CA PRO A 102 10.33 1.10 18.14
C PRO A 102 9.83 1.43 16.72
N GLU A 103 10.41 2.44 16.08
CA GLU A 103 10.15 2.80 14.68
C GLU A 103 10.59 1.70 13.70
N ILE A 104 11.66 0.95 14.01
CA ILE A 104 12.16 -0.17 13.19
C ILE A 104 11.14 -1.32 13.23
N ASP A 105 10.64 -1.66 14.41
CA ASP A 105 9.62 -2.71 14.57
C ASP A 105 8.31 -2.32 13.87
N GLU A 106 7.90 -1.05 14.00
CA GLU A 106 6.72 -0.54 13.30
C GLU A 106 6.89 -0.61 11.76
N ALA A 107 8.07 -0.27 11.26
CA ALA A 107 8.39 -0.36 9.84
C ALA A 107 8.36 -1.83 9.34
N ARG A 108 8.97 -2.77 10.08
CA ARG A 108 8.93 -4.21 9.77
C ARG A 108 7.50 -4.74 9.71
N ASN A 109 6.68 -4.42 10.72
CA ASN A 109 5.28 -4.84 10.75
C ASN A 109 4.50 -4.26 9.56
N THR A 110 4.74 -3.00 9.23
CA THR A 110 4.10 -2.35 8.08
C THR A 110 4.52 -3.00 6.77
N ILE A 111 5.80 -3.40 6.60
CA ILE A 111 6.26 -4.13 5.42
C ILE A 111 5.50 -5.44 5.27
N VAL A 112 5.40 -6.23 6.34
CA VAL A 112 4.68 -7.51 6.34
C VAL A 112 3.19 -7.33 6.03
N GLU A 113 2.56 -6.30 6.59
CA GLU A 113 1.16 -5.96 6.29
C GLU A 113 0.97 -5.60 4.81
N VAL A 114 1.87 -4.79 4.25
CA VAL A 114 1.81 -4.37 2.85
C VAL A 114 2.08 -5.55 1.90
N GLU A 115 3.04 -6.42 2.21
CA GLU A 115 3.33 -7.62 1.42
C GLU A 115 2.13 -8.56 1.35
N LYS A 116 1.43 -8.76 2.48
CA LYS A 116 0.19 -9.55 2.51
C LYS A 116 -0.89 -8.98 1.58
N VAL A 117 -1.00 -7.65 1.48
CA VAL A 117 -1.96 -7.00 0.57
C VAL A 117 -1.65 -7.36 -0.89
N PHE A 118 -0.37 -7.46 -1.26
CA PHE A 118 0.02 -7.91 -2.60
C PHE A 118 -0.27 -9.41 -2.82
N GLU A 119 -0.01 -10.26 -1.84
CA GLU A 119 -0.31 -11.70 -1.92
C GLU A 119 -1.82 -11.98 -2.07
N THR A 120 -2.66 -11.29 -1.30
CA THR A 120 -4.12 -11.50 -1.35
C THR A 120 -4.75 -11.04 -2.66
N SER A 121 -4.11 -10.12 -3.38
CA SER A 121 -4.65 -9.48 -4.57
C SER A 121 -4.04 -9.99 -5.89
N GLU A 122 -3.07 -10.92 -5.84
CA GLU A 122 -2.69 -11.78 -6.98
C GLU A 122 -3.54 -13.06 -7.04
N ALA A 123 -4.27 -13.38 -5.97
CA ALA A 123 -5.13 -14.56 -5.87
C ALA A 123 -6.59 -14.32 -6.34
N GLN A 124 -6.92 -13.12 -6.85
CA GLN A 124 -8.27 -12.72 -7.28
C GLN A 124 -8.33 -12.31 -8.76
#